data_AF-A0A1W9T364-F1
#
_entry.id   AF-A0A1W9T364-F1
#
_cell.length_a   1.000
_cell.length_b   1.000
_cell.length_c   1.000
_cell.angle_alpha   90.00
_cell.angle_beta   90.00
_cell.angle_gamma   90.00
#
_symmetry.space_group_name_H-M   'P 1'
#
loop_
_entity.id
_entity.type
_entity.pdbx_description
1 polymer ?
#
loop_
_entity_poly.entity_id
_entity_poly.type
_entity_poly.pdbx_seq_one_letter_code
_entity_poly.pdbx_strand_id
1 'polypeptide(L)'
;MFTKKTPVKGLLLFWMVLLSQLTHSQIVDYIVYDYDSLPLLGKRVALVIGNSSYSNKKLSNACYNAYNISAALSKIGFEVLAATDVDRKQVLNKINEYEKKLEQQIEISLVYYIGYGFHYLNNGNNYLLPISAKLKKPQDMIFQTVKDKNL
;
A
#
# COMPACT_ATOMS: atom_id res chain seq x y z
N MET A 1 -39.51 3.26 57.12
CA MET A 1 -40.02 3.16 55.73
C MET A 1 -38.99 3.82 54.81
N PHE A 2 -38.59 3.11 53.76
CA PHE A 2 -37.32 3.16 53.02
C PHE A 2 -36.71 4.54 52.69
N THR A 3 -35.44 4.74 53.06
CA THR A 3 -34.57 5.80 52.54
C THR A 3 -34.05 5.42 51.15
N LYS A 4 -34.40 6.22 50.14
CA LYS A 4 -33.89 6.07 48.77
C LYS A 4 -32.39 6.40 48.77
N LYS A 5 -31.52 5.38 48.73
CA LYS A 5 -30.10 5.57 48.39
C LYS A 5 -30.03 5.97 46.92
N THR A 6 -29.65 7.22 46.66
CA THR A 6 -29.30 7.67 45.31
C THR A 6 -28.07 6.88 44.83
N PRO A 7 -28.07 6.36 43.59
CA PRO A 7 -26.89 5.70 43.07
C PRO A 7 -25.75 6.71 42.93
N VAL A 8 -24.58 6.23 43.32
CA VAL A 8 -23.31 6.95 43.45
C VAL A 8 -22.93 7.57 42.11
N LYS A 9 -22.63 8.88 42.10
CA LYS A 9 -22.15 9.66 40.95
C LYS A 9 -21.00 8.99 40.17
N GLY A 10 -20.26 8.08 40.82
CA GLY A 10 -19.20 7.27 40.22
C GLY A 10 -19.65 6.28 39.15
N LEU A 11 -20.86 5.70 39.23
CA LEU A 11 -21.32 4.72 38.22
C LEU A 11 -21.65 5.42 36.88
N LEU A 12 -22.17 6.65 36.94
CA LEU A 12 -22.51 7.46 35.78
C LEU A 12 -21.24 8.02 35.10
N LEU A 13 -20.23 8.41 35.88
CA LEU A 13 -18.90 8.76 35.38
C LEU A 13 -18.20 7.57 34.69
N PHE A 14 -18.32 6.36 35.24
CA PHE A 14 -17.74 5.15 34.63
C PHE A 14 -18.40 4.81 33.28
N TRP A 15 -19.72 5.01 33.18
CA TRP A 15 -20.47 4.81 31.93
C TRP A 15 -20.18 5.88 30.86
N MET A 16 -19.88 7.12 31.25
CA MET A 16 -19.46 8.17 30.30
C MET A 16 -18.06 7.92 29.70
N VAL A 17 -17.11 7.39 30.50
CA VAL A 17 -15.77 7.03 30.01
C VAL A 17 -15.81 5.80 29.09
N LEU A 18 -16.72 4.85 29.32
CA LEU A 18 -16.86 3.69 28.44
C LEU A 18 -17.43 4.04 27.05
N LEU A 19 -18.32 5.04 26.98
CA LEU A 19 -18.86 5.52 25.70
C LEU A 19 -17.83 6.34 24.89
N SER A 20 -16.92 7.08 25.54
CA SER A 20 -15.88 7.84 24.81
C SER A 20 -14.83 6.96 24.13
N GLN A 21 -14.63 5.73 24.60
CA GLN A 21 -13.76 4.74 23.96
C GLN A 21 -14.41 4.08 22.72
N LEU A 22 -15.73 4.16 22.57
CA LEU A 22 -16.47 3.62 21.42
C LEU A 22 -16.61 4.64 20.28
N THR A 23 -16.33 5.92 20.53
CA THR A 23 -16.22 6.97 19.51
C THR A 23 -14.77 7.40 19.33
N HIS A 24 -13.84 6.46 19.25
CA HIS A 24 -12.50 6.76 18.77
C HIS A 24 -12.54 7.00 17.25
N SER A 25 -13.30 8.02 16.82
CA SER A 25 -12.83 8.86 15.74
C SER A 25 -11.56 9.48 16.28
N GLN A 26 -10.41 8.93 15.89
CA GLN A 26 -9.21 9.74 15.89
C GLN A 26 -9.53 10.91 14.99
N ILE A 27 -9.80 12.06 15.61
CA ILE A 27 -9.46 13.32 14.96
C ILE A 27 -7.94 13.21 14.85
N VAL A 28 -7.49 12.67 13.73
CA VAL A 28 -6.15 12.92 13.24
C VAL A 28 -6.20 14.40 12.95
N ASP A 29 -5.53 15.19 13.78
CA ASP A 29 -5.20 16.57 13.41
C ASP A 29 -4.58 16.48 12.01
N TYR A 30 -5.33 16.91 11.00
CA TYR A 30 -4.72 17.21 9.71
C TYR A 30 -3.87 18.44 10.02
N ILE A 31 -2.57 18.21 10.26
CA ILE A 31 -1.60 19.25 9.96
C ILE A 31 -1.84 19.52 8.48
N VAL A 32 -2.57 20.59 8.19
CA VAL A 32 -2.55 21.22 6.89
C VAL A 32 -1.13 21.75 6.76
N TYR A 33 -0.24 20.91 6.22
CA TYR A 33 0.99 21.43 5.65
C TYR A 33 0.52 22.33 4.52
N ASP A 34 0.76 23.62 4.70
CA ASP A 34 0.77 24.56 3.60
C ASP A 34 1.77 24.03 2.56
N TYR A 35 1.26 23.31 1.56
CA TYR A 35 2.05 22.69 0.50
C TYR A 35 2.71 23.76 -0.40
N ASP A 36 2.28 25.02 -0.28
CA ASP A 36 2.77 26.11 -1.12
C ASP A 36 4.12 26.67 -0.66
N SER A 37 4.65 26.25 0.50
CA SER A 37 5.88 26.85 1.06
C SER A 37 6.91 25.89 1.66
N LEU A 38 6.69 24.57 1.64
CA LEU A 38 7.77 23.62 1.91
C LEU A 38 8.69 23.55 0.70
N PRO A 39 10.01 23.78 0.84
CA PRO A 39 10.92 23.52 -0.25
C PRO A 39 10.78 22.04 -0.63
N LEU A 40 10.42 21.76 -1.89
CA LEU A 40 10.44 20.43 -2.51
C LEU A 40 11.89 19.92 -2.66
N LEU A 41 12.67 19.93 -1.57
CA LEU A 41 14.11 19.72 -1.60
C LEU A 41 14.49 18.24 -1.47
N GLY A 42 13.60 17.38 -0.97
CA GLY A 42 13.86 15.96 -0.80
C GLY A 42 13.52 15.15 -2.05
N LYS A 43 14.32 14.11 -2.32
CA LYS A 43 14.08 13.22 -3.46
C LYS A 43 12.84 12.37 -3.23
N ARG A 44 12.03 12.23 -4.26
CA ARG A 44 10.82 11.40 -4.26
C ARG A 44 10.99 10.27 -5.25
N VAL A 45 10.71 9.04 -4.86
CA VAL A 45 10.85 7.89 -5.75
C VAL A 45 9.58 7.04 -5.76
N ALA A 46 9.20 6.57 -6.94
CA ALA A 46 8.07 5.68 -7.10
C ALA A 46 8.43 4.43 -7.90
N LEU A 47 7.96 3.27 -7.46
CA LEU A 47 7.94 2.04 -8.23
C LEU A 47 6.52 1.82 -8.77
N VAL A 48 6.35 1.77 -10.09
CA VAL A 48 5.05 1.57 -10.75
C VAL A 48 5.09 0.32 -11.62
N ILE A 49 4.28 -0.69 -11.29
CA ILE A 49 4.18 -1.93 -12.06
C ILE A 49 2.74 -2.15 -12.53
N GLY A 50 2.56 -2.41 -13.82
CA GLY A 50 1.25 -2.72 -14.41
C GLY A 50 1.26 -3.98 -15.28
N ASN A 51 0.47 -4.99 -14.95
CA ASN A 51 0.40 -6.25 -15.71
C ASN A 51 -1.01 -6.47 -16.28
N SER A 52 -1.12 -6.54 -17.61
CA SER A 52 -2.36 -6.78 -18.35
C SER A 52 -2.37 -8.13 -19.07
N SER A 53 -1.24 -8.54 -19.63
CA SER A 53 -1.11 -9.60 -20.64
C SER A 53 -0.94 -11.00 -20.05
N TYR A 54 -1.69 -11.34 -19.00
CA TYR A 54 -1.71 -12.68 -18.44
C TYR A 54 -2.26 -13.68 -19.47
N SER A 55 -1.60 -14.84 -19.59
CA SER A 55 -1.95 -15.89 -20.54
C SER A 55 -3.36 -16.46 -20.33
N ASN A 56 -3.82 -16.56 -19.07
CA ASN A 56 -5.12 -17.16 -18.74
C ASN A 56 -6.29 -16.18 -18.88
N LYS A 57 -6.13 -14.94 -18.40
CA LYS A 57 -7.19 -13.93 -18.39
C LYS A 57 -6.56 -12.55 -18.43
N LYS A 58 -6.78 -11.78 -19.49
CA LYS A 58 -6.22 -10.43 -19.57
C LYS A 58 -6.88 -9.52 -18.54
N LEU A 59 -6.08 -8.66 -17.90
CA LEU A 59 -6.54 -7.55 -17.09
C LEU A 59 -6.41 -6.27 -17.91
N SER A 60 -7.41 -5.99 -18.74
CA SER A 60 -7.42 -4.82 -19.63
C SER A 60 -7.16 -3.54 -18.84
N ASN A 61 -6.36 -2.64 -19.40
CA ASN A 61 -6.02 -1.30 -18.89
C ASN A 61 -4.98 -1.23 -17.75
N ALA A 62 -4.46 -2.34 -17.21
CA ALA A 62 -3.46 -2.26 -16.15
C ALA A 62 -2.17 -1.53 -16.61
N CYS A 63 -1.68 -1.81 -17.82
CA CYS A 63 -0.50 -1.15 -18.39
C CYS A 63 -0.78 0.34 -18.68
N TYR A 64 -1.98 0.65 -19.20
CA TYR A 64 -2.40 2.02 -19.45
C TYR A 64 -2.51 2.85 -18.15
N ASN A 65 -3.06 2.24 -17.09
CA ASN A 65 -3.14 2.88 -15.78
C ASN A 65 -1.76 3.11 -15.17
N ALA A 66 -0.85 2.13 -15.26
CA ALA A 66 0.53 2.30 -14.81
C ALA A 66 1.24 3.44 -15.55
N TYR A 67 1.01 3.58 -16.87
CA TYR A 67 1.52 4.72 -17.64
C TYR A 67 0.97 6.06 -17.13
N ASN A 68 -0.34 6.18 -16.93
CA ASN A 68 -0.96 7.43 -16.46
C ASN A 68 -0.51 7.82 -15.06
N ILE A 69 -0.43 6.84 -14.14
CA ILE A 69 0.07 7.07 -12.78
C ILE A 69 1.54 7.49 -12.81
N SER A 70 2.37 6.84 -13.64
CA SER A 70 3.77 7.24 -13.82
C SER A 70 3.88 8.69 -14.30
N ALA A 71 3.09 9.06 -15.32
CA ALA A 71 3.08 10.42 -15.85
C ALA A 71 2.62 11.46 -14.82
N ALA A 72 1.62 11.13 -14.00
CA ALA A 72 1.14 12.00 -12.92
C ALA A 72 2.21 12.20 -11.82
N LEU A 73 2.84 11.11 -11.38
CA LEU A 73 3.90 11.13 -10.37
C LEU A 73 5.13 11.92 -10.84
N SER A 74 5.56 11.72 -12.09
CA SER A 74 6.67 12.49 -12.66
C SER A 74 6.38 13.99 -12.71
N LYS A 75 5.14 14.41 -13.02
CA LYS A 75 4.74 15.83 -13.03
C LYS A 75 4.84 16.50 -11.67
N ILE A 76 4.73 15.74 -10.58
CA ILE A 76 4.82 16.25 -9.20
C ILE A 76 6.18 15.94 -8.54
N GLY A 77 7.20 15.63 -9.35
CA GLY A 77 8.59 15.56 -8.92
C GLY A 77 9.08 14.19 -8.45
N PHE A 78 8.37 13.10 -8.73
CA PHE A 78 8.90 11.75 -8.48
C PHE A 78 9.86 11.31 -9.57
N GLU A 79 10.97 10.70 -9.15
CA GLU A 79 11.72 9.77 -9.96
C GLU A 79 10.95 8.45 -10.06
N VAL A 80 10.42 8.12 -11.24
CA VAL A 80 9.53 6.96 -11.42
C VAL A 80 10.28 5.81 -12.09
N LEU A 81 10.35 4.68 -11.39
CA LEU A 81 10.75 3.38 -11.92
C LEU A 81 9.50 2.62 -12.36
N ALA A 82 9.19 2.65 -13.66
CA ALA A 82 8.02 2.00 -14.22
C ALA A 82 8.37 0.69 -14.95
N ALA A 83 7.47 -0.29 -14.91
CA ALA A 83 7.51 -1.46 -15.77
C ALA A 83 6.11 -2.03 -16.05
N THR A 84 5.91 -2.60 -17.22
CA THR A 84 4.62 -3.20 -17.61
C THR A 84 4.78 -4.59 -18.19
N ASP A 85 3.79 -5.45 -17.97
CA ASP A 85 3.77 -6.83 -18.43
C ASP A 85 5.06 -7.60 -18.11
N VAL A 86 5.44 -7.54 -16.84
CA VAL A 86 6.71 -8.08 -16.34
C VAL A 86 6.59 -9.51 -15.82
N ASP A 87 7.60 -10.32 -16.14
CA ASP A 87 7.81 -11.63 -15.53
C ASP A 87 8.36 -11.49 -14.10
N ARG A 88 8.48 -12.62 -13.38
CA ARG A 88 8.94 -12.61 -11.99
C ARG A 88 10.35 -12.04 -11.83
N LYS A 89 11.26 -12.38 -12.74
CA LYS A 89 12.66 -11.93 -12.69
C LYS A 89 12.72 -10.41 -12.90
N GLN A 90 11.90 -9.90 -13.82
CA GLN A 90 11.80 -8.48 -14.11
C GLN A 90 11.20 -7.69 -12.95
N VAL A 91 10.17 -8.21 -12.27
CA VAL A 91 9.65 -7.61 -11.03
C VAL A 91 10.76 -7.51 -9.98
N LEU A 92 11.47 -8.61 -9.70
CA LEU A 92 12.57 -8.61 -8.71
C LEU A 92 13.70 -7.65 -9.08
N ASN A 93 14.07 -7.58 -10.35
CA ASN A 93 15.09 -6.63 -10.81
C ASN A 93 14.65 -5.18 -10.59
N LYS A 94 13.37 -4.87 -10.84
CA LYS A 94 12.82 -3.52 -10.67
C LYS A 94 12.70 -3.14 -9.19
N ILE A 95 12.40 -4.11 -8.31
CA ILE A 95 12.48 -3.96 -6.86
C ILE A 95 13.92 -3.64 -6.44
N ASN A 96 14.91 -4.41 -6.89
CA ASN A 96 16.31 -4.15 -6.56
C ASN A 96 16.79 -2.78 -7.06
N GLU A 97 16.32 -2.33 -8.23
CA GLU A 97 16.59 -0.99 -8.74
C GLU A 97 15.98 0.09 -7.85
N TYR A 98 14.76 -0.14 -7.37
CA TYR A 98 14.05 0.74 -6.45
C TYR A 98 14.71 0.81 -5.07
N GLU A 99 15.09 -0.32 -4.48
CA GLU A 99 15.83 -0.37 -3.22
C GLU A 99 17.14 0.43 -3.29
N LYS A 100 17.87 0.34 -4.41
CA LYS A 100 19.08 1.16 -4.63
C LYS A 100 18.80 2.66 -4.68
N LYS A 101 17.61 3.09 -5.13
CA LYS A 101 17.21 4.51 -5.05
C LYS A 101 16.92 4.91 -3.61
N LEU A 102 16.35 4.01 -2.81
CA LEU A 102 16.07 4.23 -1.39
C LEU A 102 17.33 4.33 -0.52
N GLU A 103 18.50 3.89 -1.00
CA GLU A 103 19.79 4.14 -0.32
C GLU A 103 20.17 5.64 -0.26
N GLN A 104 19.51 6.48 -1.06
CA GLN A 104 19.66 7.93 -1.02
C GLN A 104 18.74 8.54 0.05
N GLN A 105 18.91 9.83 0.36
CA GLN A 105 17.98 10.54 1.24
C GLN A 105 16.66 10.80 0.48
N ILE A 106 15.72 9.87 0.62
CA ILE A 106 14.37 9.92 0.04
C ILE A 106 13.40 10.49 1.06
N GLU A 107 12.64 11.50 0.66
CA GLU A 107 11.58 12.12 1.47
C GLU A 107 10.26 11.36 1.32
N ILE A 108 9.92 10.97 0.09
CA ILE A 108 8.68 10.24 -0.22
C ILE A 108 8.99 9.04 -1.11
N SER A 109 8.51 7.88 -0.68
CA SER A 109 8.66 6.60 -1.36
C SER A 109 7.25 6.03 -1.60
N LEU A 110 6.96 5.63 -2.84
CA LEU A 110 5.65 5.12 -3.24
C LEU A 110 5.79 3.85 -4.09
N VAL A 111 4.95 2.85 -3.81
CA VAL A 111 4.82 1.69 -4.69
C VAL A 111 3.39 1.61 -5.20
N TYR A 112 3.24 1.55 -6.52
CA TYR A 112 1.98 1.34 -7.20
C TYR A 112 2.04 0.04 -8.01
N TYR A 113 1.15 -0.89 -7.69
CA TYR A 113 1.01 -2.14 -8.44
C TYR A 113 -0.44 -2.30 -8.92
N ILE A 114 -0.61 -2.58 -10.21
CA ILE A 114 -1.90 -2.98 -10.79
C ILE A 114 -1.74 -4.27 -11.59
N GLY A 115 -2.45 -5.30 -11.17
CA GLY A 115 -2.30 -6.65 -11.69
C GLY A 115 -3.08 -7.64 -10.84
N TYR A 116 -2.99 -8.93 -11.16
CA TYR A 116 -3.50 -9.96 -10.26
C TYR A 116 -2.57 -10.17 -9.08
N GLY A 117 -3.17 -10.52 -7.96
CA GLY A 117 -2.48 -10.97 -6.77
C GLY A 117 -3.45 -11.76 -5.90
N PHE A 118 -2.95 -12.30 -4.80
CA PHE A 118 -3.79 -12.96 -3.81
C PHE A 118 -3.21 -12.79 -2.42
N HIS A 119 -4.09 -12.82 -1.43
CA HIS A 119 -3.76 -12.79 -0.02
C HIS A 119 -3.72 -14.22 0.51
N TYR A 120 -2.62 -14.63 1.14
CA TYR A 120 -2.53 -15.94 1.76
C TYR A 120 -2.78 -15.85 3.27
N LEU A 121 -4.00 -16.20 3.67
CA LEU A 121 -4.52 -16.04 5.04
C LEU A 121 -3.64 -16.71 6.11
N ASN A 122 -3.03 -17.86 5.80
CA ASN A 122 -2.25 -18.62 6.79
C ASN A 122 -0.93 -17.95 7.20
N ASN A 123 -0.40 -17.03 6.40
CA ASN A 123 0.85 -16.32 6.73
C ASN A 123 0.74 -14.79 6.63
N GLY A 124 -0.47 -14.28 6.36
CA GLY A 124 -0.78 -12.86 6.29
C GLY A 124 -0.01 -12.08 5.24
N ASN A 125 0.44 -12.73 4.15
CA ASN A 125 1.24 -12.08 3.11
C ASN A 125 0.44 -11.90 1.81
N ASN A 126 0.66 -10.78 1.11
CA ASN A 126 0.13 -10.62 -0.24
C ASN A 126 1.18 -11.07 -1.26
N TYR A 127 0.69 -11.66 -2.33
CA TYR A 127 1.51 -12.16 -3.43
C TYR A 127 1.05 -11.52 -4.72
N LEU A 128 1.96 -10.81 -5.37
CA LEU A 128 1.80 -10.24 -6.69
C LEU A 128 2.01 -11.31 -7.74
N LEU A 129 1.22 -11.28 -8.80
CA LEU A 129 1.28 -12.24 -9.89
C LEU A 129 1.97 -11.61 -11.11
N PRO A 130 3.21 -12.03 -11.45
CA PRO A 130 3.84 -11.68 -12.72
C PRO A 130 3.08 -12.30 -13.90
N ILE A 131 3.25 -11.74 -15.12
CA ILE A 131 2.50 -12.22 -16.30
C ILE A 131 2.79 -13.67 -16.69
N SER A 132 3.97 -14.18 -16.32
CA SER A 132 4.44 -15.53 -16.62
C SER A 132 4.05 -16.57 -15.56
N ALA A 133 3.37 -16.17 -14.48
CA ALA A 133 3.10 -17.04 -13.36
C ALA A 133 2.18 -18.21 -13.74
N LYS A 134 2.58 -19.43 -13.37
CA LYS A 134 1.79 -20.66 -13.55
C LYS A 134 1.62 -21.37 -12.21
N LEU A 135 0.50 -21.12 -11.55
CA LEU A 135 0.17 -21.75 -10.27
C LEU A 135 -0.59 -23.06 -10.53
N LYS A 136 0.06 -24.20 -10.36
CA LYS A 136 -0.58 -25.53 -10.46
C LYS A 136 -0.78 -26.20 -9.11
N LYS A 137 0.15 -25.95 -8.17
CA LYS A 137 0.12 -26.46 -6.79
C LYS A 137 0.51 -25.36 -5.80
N PRO A 138 0.14 -25.47 -4.50
CA PRO A 138 0.44 -24.44 -3.51
C PRO A 138 1.93 -24.05 -3.40
N GLN A 139 2.85 -25.00 -3.59
CA GLN A 139 4.29 -24.76 -3.51
C GLN A 139 4.82 -23.87 -4.65
N ASP A 140 4.11 -23.78 -5.78
CA ASP A 140 4.51 -22.95 -6.91
C ASP A 140 4.50 -21.46 -6.54
N MET A 141 3.73 -21.07 -5.52
CA MET A 141 3.66 -19.71 -5.01
C MET A 141 5.05 -19.10 -4.81
N ILE A 142 5.97 -19.81 -4.15
CA ILE A 142 7.30 -19.29 -3.80
C ILE A 142 8.12 -18.91 -5.05
N PHE A 143 7.93 -19.65 -6.14
CA PHE A 143 8.73 -19.52 -7.37
C PHE A 143 8.03 -18.77 -8.49
N GLN A 144 6.71 -18.59 -8.40
CA GLN A 144 5.89 -17.99 -9.46
C GLN A 144 5.38 -16.59 -9.08
N THR A 145 5.46 -16.19 -7.82
CA THR A 145 4.95 -14.90 -7.34
C THR A 145 6.06 -14.05 -6.72
N VAL A 146 5.72 -12.79 -6.41
CA VAL A 146 6.55 -11.88 -5.61
C VAL A 146 5.75 -11.49 -4.37
N LYS A 147 6.37 -11.59 -3.20
CA LYS A 147 5.74 -11.20 -1.94
C LYS A 147 5.76 -9.67 -1.81
N ASP A 148 4.66 -9.08 -1.38
CA ASP A 148 4.53 -7.63 -1.20
C ASP A 148 5.44 -7.06 -0.12
N LYS A 149 5.81 -7.83 0.91
CA LYS A 149 6.82 -7.41 1.91
C LYS A 149 8.24 -7.25 1.34
N ASN A 150 8.44 -7.53 0.06
CA ASN A 150 9.65 -7.16 -0.67
C ASN A 150 9.49 -5.80 -1.38
N LEU A 151 8.42 -5.05 -1.11
CA LEU A 151 8.14 -3.70 -1.61
C LEU A 151 8.17 -2.68 -0.47
#